data_AF-A0A3M6AVT9-F1
#
_entry.id   AF-A0A3M6AVT9-F1
#
_cell.length_a   1.000
_cell.length_b   1.000
_cell.length_c   1.000
_cell.angle_alpha   90.00
_cell.angle_beta   90.00
_cell.angle_gamma   90.00
#
_symmetry.space_group_name_H-M   'P 1'
#
loop_
_entity.id
_entity.type
_entity.pdbx_description
1 polymer ?
#
loop_
_entity_poly.entity_id
_entity_poly.type
_entity_poly.pdbx_seq_one_letter_code
_entity_poly.pdbx_strand_id
1 'polypeptide(L)'
;MFTVERHVRGKWVCYDCETLIQAPVPAQVIDKGIPTTGLLAHVMIAKFADHLPLYRQESIFGRAGLAIPRSTLAQWVGVTGVQLQPLVDALRDVVLGQQVIHADETPVQMLAPGSKKTHRSYVWAYATSQFSDLAAVV
;
A
#
# COMPACT_ATOMS: atom_id res chain seq x y z
N MET A 1 -10.44 10.21 -13.04
CA MET A 1 -10.87 11.46 -12.38
C MET A 1 -10.70 11.28 -10.89
N PHE A 2 -10.03 12.19 -10.19
CA PHE A 2 -9.88 12.13 -8.74
C PHE A 2 -11.05 12.86 -8.07
N THR A 3 -11.56 12.31 -6.97
CA THR A 3 -12.71 12.84 -6.24
C THR A 3 -12.40 12.89 -4.75
N VAL A 4 -13.13 13.75 -4.03
CA VAL A 4 -13.06 13.85 -2.57
C VAL A 4 -14.40 13.41 -2.02
N GLU A 5 -14.38 12.38 -1.16
CA GLU A 5 -15.57 11.87 -0.48
C GLU A 5 -15.67 12.53 0.90
N ARG A 6 -16.82 13.14 1.19
CA ARG A 6 -17.07 13.79 2.47
C ARG A 6 -18.06 12.98 3.29
N HIS A 7 -17.59 12.38 4.38
CA HIS A 7 -18.43 11.62 5.29
C HIS A 7 -18.96 12.52 6.42
N VAL A 8 -20.25 12.82 6.42
CA VAL A 8 -20.92 13.59 7.49
C VAL A 8 -21.57 12.62 8.46
N ARG A 9 -21.22 12.72 9.75
CA ARG A 9 -21.76 11.86 10.81
C ARG A 9 -22.37 12.71 11.91
N GLY A 10 -23.68 12.55 12.12
CA GLY A 10 -24.38 13.18 13.24
C GLY A 10 -23.88 12.66 14.59
N LYS A 11 -23.86 13.54 15.58
CA LYS A 11 -23.65 13.21 16.99
C LYS A 11 -24.93 13.54 17.74
N TRP A 12 -25.39 12.62 18.57
CA TRP A 12 -26.60 12.79 19.38
C TRP A 12 -26.24 12.69 20.85
N VAL A 13 -26.89 13.48 21.69
CA VAL A 13 -26.72 13.43 23.14
C VAL A 13 -28.08 13.14 23.76
N CYS A 14 -28.14 12.16 24.64
CA CYS A 14 -29.33 11.93 25.47
C CYS A 14 -29.43 13.04 26.53
N TYR A 15 -30.58 13.71 26.65
CA TYR A 15 -30.77 14.79 27.63
C TYR A 15 -30.83 14.29 29.08
N ASP A 16 -31.29 13.06 29.31
CA ASP A 16 -31.48 12.53 30.66
C ASP A 16 -30.20 11.95 31.27
N CYS A 17 -29.38 11.28 30.45
CA CYS A 17 -28.16 10.60 30.90
C CYS A 17 -26.86 11.14 30.28
N GLU A 18 -26.95 12.25 29.54
CA GLU A 18 -25.82 12.98 28.93
C GLU A 18 -24.90 12.11 28.03
N THR A 19 -25.38 10.95 27.58
CA THR A 19 -24.59 10.01 26.80
C THR A 19 -24.55 10.42 25.33
N LEU A 20 -23.33 10.51 24.77
CA LEU A 20 -23.09 10.81 23.36
C LEU A 20 -23.08 9.54 22.51
N ILE A 21 -23.93 9.50 21.48
CA ILE A 21 -24.02 8.41 20.52
C ILE A 21 -23.61 8.92 19.13
N GLN A 22 -22.73 8.17 18.47
CA GLN A 22 -22.29 8.44 17.10
C GLN A 22 -22.06 7.13 16.34
N ALA A 23 -22.42 7.10 15.06
CA ALA A 23 -22.11 5.95 14.20
C ALA A 23 -20.58 5.73 14.10
N PRO A 24 -20.10 4.47 14.24
CA PRO A 24 -18.67 4.16 14.14
C PRO A 24 -18.12 4.51 12.76
N VAL A 25 -16.82 4.79 12.69
CA VAL A 25 -16.15 4.96 11.38
C VAL A 25 -16.03 3.56 10.75
N PRO A 26 -16.39 3.38 9.48
CA PRO A 26 -16.07 2.14 8.77
C PRO A 26 -14.57 1.86 8.82
N ALA A 27 -14.18 0.59 8.89
CA ALA A 27 -12.77 0.22 8.87
C ALA A 27 -12.10 0.73 7.58
N GLN A 28 -10.90 1.28 7.72
CA GLN A 28 -10.07 1.78 6.62
C GLN A 28 -8.70 1.11 6.72
N VAL A 29 -8.01 0.97 5.59
CA VAL A 29 -6.65 0.38 5.54
C VAL A 29 -5.68 1.19 6.39
N ILE A 30 -5.80 2.51 6.36
CA ILE A 30 -5.07 3.42 7.24
C ILE A 30 -6.10 4.01 8.21
N ASP A 31 -6.00 3.67 9.50
CA ASP A 31 -6.93 4.19 10.51
C ASP A 31 -6.89 5.72 10.53
N LYS A 32 -8.08 6.34 10.50
CA LYS A 32 -8.28 7.80 10.41
C LYS A 32 -7.50 8.45 9.24
N GLY A 33 -7.11 7.66 8.24
CA GLY A 33 -6.43 8.12 7.05
C GLY A 33 -7.35 8.94 6.16
N ILE A 34 -6.75 9.87 5.43
CA ILE A 34 -7.41 10.62 4.35
C ILE A 34 -7.71 9.76 3.12
N PRO A 35 -6.85 8.79 2.69
CA PRO A 35 -7.05 8.14 1.40
C PRO A 35 -8.13 7.05 1.47
N THR A 36 -8.96 6.99 0.44
CA THR A 36 -9.82 5.83 0.21
C THR A 36 -9.00 4.63 -0.24
N THR A 37 -9.55 3.42 -0.12
CA THR A 37 -8.93 2.19 -0.63
C THR A 37 -8.62 2.28 -2.13
N GLY A 38 -9.49 2.89 -2.92
CA GLY A 38 -9.28 3.13 -4.35
C GLY A 38 -8.09 4.06 -4.62
N LEU A 39 -7.91 5.11 -3.82
CA LEU A 39 -6.74 5.99 -3.94
C LEU A 39 -5.44 5.26 -3.57
N LEU A 40 -5.44 4.46 -2.50
CA LEU A 40 -4.29 3.64 -2.11
C LEU A 40 -3.93 2.65 -3.23
N ALA A 41 -4.91 1.93 -3.77
CA ALA A 41 -4.69 1.00 -4.88
C ALA A 41 -4.09 1.71 -6.10
N HIS A 42 -4.61 2.87 -6.47
CA HIS A 42 -4.07 3.67 -7.59
C HIS A 42 -2.60 4.06 -7.36
N VAL A 43 -2.27 4.59 -6.17
CA VAL A 43 -0.89 4.99 -5.84
C VAL A 43 0.07 3.80 -5.91
N MET A 44 -0.35 2.63 -5.39
CA MET A 44 0.45 1.41 -5.39
C MET A 44 0.69 0.87 -6.80
N ILE A 45 -0.37 0.74 -7.60
CA ILE A 45 -0.30 0.27 -9.00
C ILE A 45 0.58 1.22 -9.81
N ALA A 46 0.31 2.52 -9.74
CA ALA A 46 1.07 3.51 -10.48
C ALA A 46 2.57 3.45 -10.10
N LYS A 47 2.89 3.30 -8.81
CA LYS A 47 4.28 3.24 -8.36
C LYS A 47 5.00 1.98 -8.83
N PHE A 48 4.39 0.81 -8.65
CA PHE A 48 5.07 -0.47 -8.78
C PHE A 48 4.85 -1.15 -10.13
N ALA A 49 3.62 -1.15 -10.65
CA ALA A 49 3.30 -1.74 -11.95
C ALA A 49 3.62 -0.79 -13.11
N ASP A 50 3.30 0.50 -12.97
CA ASP A 50 3.50 1.49 -14.04
C ASP A 50 4.83 2.27 -13.90
N HIS A 51 5.65 1.91 -12.92
CA HIS A 51 6.95 2.54 -12.65
C HIS A 51 6.89 4.08 -12.51
N LEU A 52 5.82 4.61 -11.92
CA LEU A 52 5.59 6.05 -11.74
C LEU A 52 6.11 6.51 -10.36
N PRO A 53 7.29 7.17 -10.28
CA PRO A 53 7.86 7.57 -9.00
C PRO A 53 6.98 8.60 -8.28
N LEU A 54 7.02 8.61 -6.95
CA LEU A 54 6.10 9.38 -6.10
C LEU A 54 6.16 10.89 -6.32
N TYR A 55 7.32 11.45 -6.68
CA TYR A 55 7.42 12.89 -7.01
C TYR A 55 6.63 13.22 -8.29
N ARG A 56 6.54 12.27 -9.23
CA ARG A 56 5.77 12.47 -10.47
C ARG A 56 4.28 12.34 -10.19
N GLN A 57 3.89 11.41 -9.31
CA GLN A 57 2.53 11.30 -8.82
C GLN A 57 2.08 12.57 -8.08
N GLU A 58 2.91 13.13 -7.19
CA GLU A 58 2.66 14.42 -6.52
C GLU A 58 2.36 15.53 -7.53
N SER A 59 3.17 15.66 -8.59
CA SER A 59 2.91 16.62 -9.67
C SER A 59 1.58 16.35 -10.41
N ILE A 60 1.25 15.09 -10.66
CA ILE A 60 -0.02 14.69 -11.32
C ILE A 60 -1.22 15.08 -10.45
N PHE A 61 -1.19 14.77 -9.16
CA PHE A 61 -2.25 15.17 -8.24
C PHE A 61 -2.35 16.70 -8.13
N GLY A 62 -1.21 17.40 -8.09
CA GLY A 62 -1.16 18.87 -8.12
C GLY A 62 -1.83 19.47 -9.36
N ARG A 63 -1.63 18.90 -10.55
CA ARG A 63 -2.35 19.33 -11.77
C ARG A 63 -3.86 19.14 -11.69
N ALA A 64 -4.32 18.19 -10.88
CA ALA A 64 -5.74 17.97 -10.61
C ALA A 64 -6.28 18.82 -9.44
N GLY A 65 -5.49 19.76 -8.91
CA GLY A 65 -5.87 20.60 -7.77
C GLY A 65 -5.80 19.89 -6.40
N LEU A 66 -5.22 18.69 -6.35
CA LEU A 66 -5.09 17.87 -5.15
C LEU A 66 -3.61 17.80 -4.75
N ALA A 67 -3.07 18.83 -4.10
CA ALA A 67 -1.67 18.81 -3.70
C ALA A 67 -1.42 17.82 -2.55
N ILE A 68 -0.99 16.59 -2.88
CA ILE A 68 -0.63 15.55 -1.91
C ILE A 68 0.90 15.49 -1.80
N PRO A 69 1.49 15.82 -0.63
CA PRO A 69 2.93 15.80 -0.48
C PRO A 69 3.54 14.41 -0.72
N ARG A 70 4.73 14.38 -1.32
CA ARG A 70 5.49 13.13 -1.54
C ARG A 70 5.72 12.35 -0.25
N SER A 71 5.93 13.03 0.89
CA SER A 71 6.07 12.39 2.20
C SER A 71 4.82 11.64 2.62
N THR A 72 3.64 12.22 2.40
CA THR A 72 2.34 11.59 2.64
C THR A 72 2.15 10.38 1.74
N LEU A 73 2.44 10.50 0.44
CA LEU A 73 2.39 9.36 -0.48
C LEU A 73 3.33 8.23 -0.05
N ALA A 74 4.56 8.56 0.39
CA ALA A 74 5.52 7.58 0.86
C ALA A 74 5.05 6.87 2.15
N GLN A 75 4.46 7.62 3.08
CA GLN A 75 3.86 7.04 4.28
C GLN A 75 2.71 6.09 3.92
N TRP A 76 1.83 6.48 3.00
CA TRP A 76 0.71 5.62 2.56
C TRP A 76 1.20 4.33 1.91
N VAL A 77 2.23 4.41 1.05
CA VAL A 77 2.86 3.22 0.46
C VAL A 77 3.40 2.29 1.55
N GLY A 78 4.11 2.84 2.54
CA GLY A 78 4.67 2.06 3.65
C GLY A 78 3.60 1.36 4.48
N VAL A 79 2.57 2.09 4.92
CA VAL A 79 1.48 1.50 5.71
C VAL A 79 0.71 0.47 4.91
N THR A 80 0.38 0.77 3.65
CA THR A 80 -0.34 -0.18 2.77
C THR A 80 0.46 -1.46 2.58
N GLY A 81 1.78 -1.36 2.40
CA GLY A 81 2.66 -2.54 2.33
C GLY A 81 2.57 -3.41 3.57
N VAL A 82 2.61 -2.82 4.77
CA VAL A 82 2.45 -3.57 6.03
C VAL A 82 1.08 -4.23 6.14
N GLN A 83 0.01 -3.54 5.75
CA GLN A 83 -1.35 -4.08 5.80
C GLN A 83 -1.58 -5.23 4.79
N LEU A 84 -0.81 -5.28 3.70
CA LEU A 84 -0.86 -6.36 2.72
C LEU A 84 -0.04 -7.59 3.13
N GLN A 85 0.79 -7.51 4.18
CA GLN A 85 1.67 -8.60 4.61
C GLN A 85 0.94 -9.94 4.81
N PRO A 86 -0.25 -10.01 5.44
CA PRO A 86 -0.96 -11.29 5.60
C PRO A 86 -1.31 -11.97 4.26
N LEU A 87 -1.60 -11.18 3.22
CA LEU A 87 -1.86 -11.72 1.88
C LEU A 87 -0.58 -12.21 1.22
N VAL A 88 0.53 -11.48 1.40
CA VAL A 88 1.85 -11.88 0.91
C VAL A 88 2.30 -13.18 1.58
N ASP A 89 2.12 -13.29 2.89
CA ASP A 89 2.48 -14.50 3.64
C ASP A 89 1.65 -15.71 3.19
N ALA A 90 0.32 -15.54 3.03
CA ALA A 90 -0.54 -16.59 2.52
C ALA A 90 -0.17 -17.01 1.09
N LEU A 91 0.12 -16.05 0.20
CA LEU A 91 0.56 -16.34 -1.16
C LEU A 91 1.91 -17.07 -1.16
N ARG A 92 2.83 -16.68 -0.27
CA ARG A 92 4.14 -17.32 -0.12
C ARG A 92 3.99 -18.78 0.27
N ASP A 93 3.14 -19.10 1.24
CA ASP A 93 2.91 -20.47 1.67
C ASP A 93 2.37 -21.34 0.51
N VAL A 94 1.50 -20.76 -0.32
CA VAL A 94 0.99 -21.43 -1.53
C VAL A 94 2.07 -21.65 -2.59
N VAL A 95 2.93 -20.65 -2.83
CA VAL A 95 4.04 -20.75 -3.80
C VAL A 95 5.08 -21.78 -3.33
N LEU A 96 5.48 -21.74 -2.07
CA LEU A 96 6.48 -22.66 -1.51
C LEU A 96 5.97 -24.10 -1.35
N GLY A 97 4.65 -24.31 -1.39
CA GLY A 97 4.04 -25.64 -1.43
C GLY A 97 4.06 -26.31 -2.80
N GLN A 98 4.44 -25.61 -3.88
CA GLN A 98 4.50 -26.19 -5.21
C GLN A 98 5.66 -27.18 -5.35
N GLN A 99 5.47 -28.23 -6.16
CA GLN A 99 6.52 -29.23 -6.42
C GLN A 99 7.74 -28.62 -7.13
N VAL A 100 7.52 -27.61 -7.97
CA VAL A 100 8.55 -26.90 -8.72
C VAL A 100 8.29 -25.40 -8.62
N ILE A 101 9.34 -24.66 -8.24
CA ILE A 101 9.33 -23.20 -8.15
C ILE A 101 10.54 -22.64 -8.90
N HIS A 102 10.39 -21.42 -9.43
CA HIS A 102 11.49 -20.61 -9.93
C HIS A 102 11.88 -19.59 -8.88
N ALA A 103 13.18 -19.34 -8.74
CA ALA A 103 13.70 -18.29 -7.89
C ALA A 103 14.63 -17.40 -8.73
N ASP A 104 14.46 -16.09 -8.61
CA ASP A 104 15.34 -15.09 -9.21
C ASP A 104 15.94 -14.18 -8.14
N GLU A 105 17.25 -13.97 -8.22
CA GLU A 105 18.01 -13.11 -7.32
C GLU A 105 18.40 -11.84 -8.06
N THR A 106 17.81 -10.71 -7.67
CA THR A 106 18.15 -9.41 -8.22
C THR A 106 19.00 -8.61 -7.22
N PRO A 107 20.29 -8.34 -7.52
CA PRO A 107 21.12 -7.51 -6.66
C PRO A 107 20.70 -6.04 -6.74
N VAL A 108 20.56 -5.39 -5.58
CA VAL A 108 20.19 -3.97 -5.47
C VAL A 108 21.17 -3.23 -4.56
N GLN A 109 21.37 -1.94 -4.84
CA GLN A 109 22.18 -1.07 -3.99
C GLN A 109 21.27 -0.36 -2.99
N MET A 110 21.30 -0.80 -1.74
CA MET A 110 20.49 -0.19 -0.68
C MET A 110 21.32 0.86 0.08
N LEU A 111 20.73 2.03 0.31
CA LEU A 111 21.34 3.07 1.12
C LEU A 111 21.63 2.54 2.53
N ALA A 112 22.83 2.83 3.05
CA ALA A 112 23.22 2.55 4.44
C ALA A 112 23.31 3.88 5.21
N PRO A 113 22.23 4.29 5.92
CA PRO A 113 22.17 5.60 6.59
C PRO A 113 23.36 5.81 7.54
N GLY A 114 23.88 7.03 7.57
CA GLY A 114 25.06 7.39 8.37
C GLY A 114 26.42 7.11 7.72
N SER A 115 26.49 6.23 6.71
CA SER A 115 27.77 5.85 6.08
C SER A 115 28.11 6.62 4.80
N LYS A 116 27.13 7.35 4.22
CA LYS A 116 27.19 7.93 2.86
C LYS A 116 27.52 6.91 1.74
N LYS A 117 27.36 5.61 2.01
CA LYS A 117 27.58 4.51 1.07
C LYS A 117 26.29 3.72 0.85
N THR A 118 26.29 2.91 -0.20
CA THR A 118 25.33 1.82 -0.38
C THR A 118 25.97 0.50 0.04
N HIS A 119 25.14 -0.46 0.41
CA HIS A 119 25.54 -1.86 0.53
C HIS A 119 24.77 -2.69 -0.48
N ARG A 120 25.40 -3.79 -0.93
CA ARG A 120 24.76 -4.74 -1.81
C ARG A 120 23.74 -5.53 -0.99
N SER A 121 22.49 -5.48 -1.44
CA SER A 121 21.37 -6.25 -0.91
C SER A 121 20.75 -7.04 -2.06
N TYR A 122 19.81 -7.92 -1.74
CA TYR A 122 19.19 -8.80 -2.73
C TYR A 122 17.69 -8.79 -2.55
N VAL A 123 16.98 -8.71 -3.67
CA VAL A 123 15.55 -8.98 -3.75
C VAL A 123 15.40 -10.35 -4.37
N TRP A 124 14.64 -11.21 -3.70
CA TRP A 124 14.34 -12.56 -4.17
C TRP A 124 12.89 -12.59 -4.66
N ALA A 125 12.67 -13.09 -5.86
CA ALA A 125 11.34 -13.38 -6.38
C ALA A 125 11.18 -14.89 -6.49
N TYR A 126 10.09 -15.43 -5.95
CA TYR A 126 9.70 -16.82 -6.12
C TYR A 126 8.44 -16.90 -6.96
N ALA A 127 8.48 -17.68 -8.03
CA ALA A 127 7.38 -17.83 -8.96
C ALA A 127 6.99 -19.29 -9.13
N THR A 128 5.70 -19.54 -9.34
CA THR A 128 5.22 -20.85 -9.77
C THR A 128 5.69 -21.17 -11.19
N SER A 129 5.80 -22.46 -11.52
CA SER A 129 6.15 -22.87 -12.88
C SER A 129 4.99 -22.61 -13.85
N GLN A 130 5.28 -22.53 -15.15
CA GLN A 130 4.26 -22.40 -16.21
C GLN A 130 3.25 -23.58 -16.26
N PHE A 131 3.58 -24.69 -15.61
CA PHE A 131 2.73 -25.89 -15.54
C PHE A 131 1.86 -25.93 -14.27
N SER A 132 2.01 -24.96 -13.37
CA SER A 132 1.14 -24.77 -12.21
C SER A 132 -0.19 -24.16 -12.65
N ASP A 133 -1.29 -24.68 -12.13
CA ASP A 133 -2.64 -24.10 -12.33
C ASP A 133 -2.76 -22.69 -11.73
N LEU A 134 -1.88 -22.36 -10.77
CA LEU A 134 -1.76 -21.04 -10.17
C LEU A 134 -0.60 -20.25 -10.81
N ALA A 135 -0.89 -19.06 -11.32
CA ALA A 135 0.10 -18.06 -11.70
C ALA A 135 0.33 -17.10 -10.53
N ALA A 136 1.46 -17.25 -9.82
CA ALA A 136 1.78 -16.44 -8.64
C ALA A 136 3.28 -16.13 -8.55
N VAL A 137 3.57 -14.95 -8.01
CA VAL A 137 4.92 -14.48 -7.69
C VAL A 137 4.89 -13.81 -6.32
N VAL A 138 5.88 -14.10 -5.47
CA VAL A 138 6.12 -13.46 -4.16
C VAL A 138 7.54 -12.96 -4.02
#